data_AF-A0A7J9Y982-F1
#
_entry.id   AF-A0A7J9Y982-F1
#
_cell.length_a   1.000
_cell.length_b   1.000
_cell.length_c   1.000
_cell.angle_alpha   90.00
_cell.angle_beta   90.00
_cell.angle_gamma   90.00
#
_symmetry.space_group_name_H-M   'P 1'
#
loop_
_entity.id
_entity.type
_entity.pdbx_description
1 polymer ?
#
loop_
_entity_poly.entity_id
_entity_poly.type
_entity_poly.pdbx_seq_one_letter_code
_entity_poly.pdbx_strand_id
1 'polypeptide(L)'
;MRRRDFLRAAAAGAGSVALGFTLTRDAIGYPTRPGSGPYSRLQPPDRNGVWLPKGFTSRVVARTGRRVAGTSHVWHGAPDGGACFPDGSAWIYVSNAELGGGAGGASAVTFDSAARITGAYPILDGTNRNCAGGATPWGSWLSCEEVDRGFVYETDPRGGARAARRPAMGRFQHEAAAADPDRQVIYLTEDEPDGCFYRFQPDTWE
;
A
#
# COMPACT_ATOMS: atom_id res chain seq x y z
N MET A 1 20.80 26.08 20.01
CA MET A 1 21.55 24.83 20.29
C MET A 1 20.67 23.64 19.93
N ARG A 2 21.08 22.81 18.97
CA ARG A 2 20.24 21.73 18.42
C ARG A 2 20.51 20.43 19.20
N ARG A 3 19.46 19.66 19.53
CA ARG A 3 19.53 18.35 20.22
C ARG A 3 20.52 17.34 19.61
N ARG A 4 20.92 17.51 18.34
CA ARG A 4 21.82 16.62 17.61
C ARG A 4 23.32 16.84 17.90
N ASP A 5 23.70 17.99 18.46
CA ASP A 5 25.12 18.29 18.72
C ASP A 5 25.62 17.68 20.05
N PHE A 6 24.71 17.40 20.99
CA PHE A 6 25.05 16.82 22.30
C PHE A 6 25.49 15.35 22.20
N LEU A 7 24.96 14.58 21.23
CA LEU A 7 25.30 13.16 21.08
C LEU A 7 26.60 12.92 20.31
N ARG A 8 27.10 13.90 19.55
CA ARG A 8 28.39 13.77 18.84
C ARG A 8 29.60 14.01 19.74
N ALA A 9 29.42 14.65 20.90
CA ALA A 9 30.48 14.86 21.88
C ALA A 9 30.79 13.61 22.73
N ALA A 10 29.93 12.58 22.72
CA ALA A 10 30.12 11.37 23.52
C ALA A 10 31.04 10.31 22.86
N ALA A 11 31.41 10.48 21.59
CA ALA A 11 32.20 9.48 20.85
C ALA A 11 33.73 9.72 20.87
N ALA A 12 34.22 10.75 21.58
CA ALA A 12 35.65 11.08 21.64
C ALA A 12 36.25 11.03 23.06
N GLY A 13 35.60 10.33 24.00
CA GLY A 13 36.11 10.13 25.35
C GLY A 13 36.29 8.65 25.65
N ALA A 14 37.53 8.19 25.74
CA ALA A 14 37.90 6.87 26.27
C ALA A 14 37.63 6.81 27.78
N GLY A 15 36.35 6.81 28.16
CA GLY A 15 35.88 6.65 29.53
C GLY A 15 34.94 5.46 29.58
N SER A 16 35.41 4.35 30.15
CA SER A 16 34.61 3.16 30.43
C SER A 16 33.50 3.50 31.43
N VAL A 17 32.32 3.86 30.92
CA VAL A 17 31.07 3.77 31.67
C VAL A 17 30.62 2.32 31.56
N ALA A 18 30.80 1.57 32.66
CA ALA A 18 30.24 0.24 32.81
C ALA A 18 28.71 0.33 32.92
N LEU A 19 28.03 0.49 31.78
CA LEU A 19 26.61 0.15 31.68
C LEU A 19 26.53 -1.37 31.72
N GLY A 20 25.95 -1.92 32.79
CA GLY A 20 25.71 -3.34 33.01
C GLY A 20 24.67 -3.93 32.05
N PHE A 21 24.85 -3.74 30.75
CA PHE A 21 24.23 -4.59 29.75
C PHE A 21 25.16 -5.76 29.52
N THR A 22 24.86 -6.88 30.18
CA THR A 22 25.23 -8.19 29.63
C THR A 22 24.56 -8.29 28.26
N LEU A 23 25.28 -7.91 27.21
CA LEU A 23 24.99 -8.35 25.85
C LEU A 23 25.22 -9.86 25.87
N THR A 24 24.18 -10.62 26.22
CA THR A 24 24.18 -12.05 25.96
C THR A 24 24.36 -12.23 24.45
N ARG A 25 25.14 -13.24 24.05
CA ARG A 25 25.37 -13.59 22.64
C ARG A 25 24.06 -13.79 21.85
N ASP A 26 22.94 -14.00 22.56
CA ASP A 26 21.60 -14.12 22.00
C ASP A 26 21.02 -12.80 21.43
N ALA A 27 21.58 -11.64 21.79
CA ALA A 27 21.21 -10.34 21.21
C ALA A 27 21.82 -10.09 19.81
N ILE A 28 22.76 -10.95 19.39
CA ILE A 28 23.22 -10.99 18.00
C ILE A 28 22.21 -11.86 17.26
N GLY A 29 21.24 -11.22 16.61
CA GLY A 29 20.28 -11.92 15.75
C GLY A 29 21.02 -12.85 14.79
N TYR A 30 20.78 -14.16 14.91
CA TYR A 30 21.28 -15.12 13.95
C TYR A 30 20.80 -14.71 12.56
N PRO A 31 21.65 -14.75 11.51
CA PRO A 31 21.20 -14.48 10.16
C PRO A 31 20.04 -15.41 9.85
N THR A 32 18.87 -14.82 9.59
CA THR A 32 17.70 -15.56 9.17
C THR A 32 18.04 -16.29 7.88
N ARG A 33 18.05 -17.62 7.93
CA ARG A 33 18.15 -18.43 6.71
C ARG A 33 16.74 -18.63 6.20
N PRO A 34 16.44 -18.33 4.93
CA PRO A 34 15.18 -18.70 4.33
C PRO A 34 14.95 -20.20 4.56
N GLY A 35 13.85 -20.54 5.24
CA GLY A 35 13.43 -21.93 5.38
C GLY A 35 13.09 -22.53 4.02
N SER A 36 13.06 -23.86 3.92
CA SER A 36 12.48 -24.51 2.76
C SER A 36 10.98 -24.22 2.72
N GLY A 37 10.57 -23.28 1.87
CA GLY A 37 9.16 -23.03 1.58
C GLY A 37 8.53 -24.20 0.81
N PRO A 38 7.20 -24.29 0.76
CA PRO A 38 6.48 -25.36 0.07
C PRO A 38 6.60 -25.30 -1.46
N TYR A 39 7.18 -24.23 -2.00
CA TYR A 39 7.21 -23.96 -3.43
C TYR A 39 8.54 -24.38 -4.06
N SER A 40 8.50 -24.72 -5.34
CA SER A 40 9.73 -24.91 -6.11
C SER A 40 10.50 -23.58 -6.24
N ARG A 41 11.74 -23.68 -6.71
CA ARG A 41 12.46 -22.50 -7.22
C ARG A 41 11.66 -21.83 -8.35
N LEU A 42 11.91 -20.54 -8.54
CA LEU A 42 11.39 -19.79 -9.67
C LEU A 42 11.86 -20.41 -10.99
N GLN A 43 10.95 -20.51 -11.95
CA GLN A 43 11.23 -20.88 -13.33
C GLN A 43 11.57 -19.61 -14.13
N PRO A 44 12.20 -19.73 -15.32
CA PRO A 44 12.29 -18.64 -16.27
C PRO A 44 10.93 -17.95 -16.49
N PRO A 45 10.93 -16.66 -16.86
CA PRO A 45 9.70 -15.89 -16.91
C PRO A 45 8.70 -16.49 -17.89
N ASP A 46 7.42 -16.45 -17.54
CA ASP A 46 6.35 -16.87 -18.44
C ASP A 46 6.15 -15.85 -19.59
N ARG A 47 5.15 -16.08 -20.44
CA ARG A 47 4.85 -15.20 -21.59
C ARG A 47 4.53 -13.74 -21.21
N ASN A 48 4.23 -13.47 -19.94
CA ASN A 48 3.95 -12.13 -19.42
C ASN A 48 5.20 -11.51 -18.76
N GLY A 49 6.32 -12.23 -18.68
CA GLY A 49 7.55 -11.77 -18.04
C GLY A 49 7.66 -12.13 -16.55
N VAL A 50 6.73 -12.94 -16.01
CA VAL A 50 6.65 -13.20 -14.56
C VAL A 50 7.42 -14.48 -14.20
N TRP A 51 8.35 -14.38 -13.25
CA TRP A 51 9.07 -15.52 -12.69
C TRP A 51 8.20 -16.21 -11.65
N LEU A 52 7.81 -17.46 -11.91
CA LEU A 52 6.88 -18.21 -11.04
C LEU A 52 7.42 -19.61 -10.72
N PRO A 53 7.09 -20.17 -9.54
CA PRO A 53 7.33 -21.58 -9.26
C PRO A 53 6.54 -22.50 -10.21
N LYS A 54 6.94 -23.76 -10.30
CA LYS A 54 6.22 -24.78 -11.07
C LYS A 54 4.78 -24.90 -10.56
N GLY A 55 3.82 -24.93 -11.49
CA GLY A 55 2.38 -25.07 -11.21
C GLY A 55 1.63 -23.76 -11.04
N PHE A 56 2.33 -22.61 -11.01
CA PHE A 56 1.73 -21.28 -10.95
C PHE A 56 1.64 -20.68 -12.36
N THR A 57 0.65 -19.83 -12.58
CA THR A 57 0.40 -19.15 -13.86
C THR A 57 0.06 -17.69 -13.63
N SER A 58 0.38 -16.80 -14.58
CA SER A 58 -0.07 -15.41 -14.56
C SER A 58 -1.05 -15.06 -15.68
N ARG A 59 -1.89 -14.05 -15.43
CA ARG A 59 -2.80 -13.44 -16.39
C ARG A 59 -2.68 -11.92 -16.30
N VAL A 60 -2.49 -11.27 -17.44
CA VAL A 60 -2.59 -9.82 -17.52
C VAL A 60 -4.06 -9.41 -17.50
N VAL A 61 -4.46 -8.66 -16.47
CA VAL A 61 -5.83 -8.16 -16.29
C VAL A 61 -6.05 -6.85 -17.04
N ALA A 62 -5.11 -5.91 -16.89
CA ALA A 62 -5.14 -4.61 -17.54
C ALA A 62 -3.70 -4.13 -17.87
N ARG A 63 -3.58 -3.17 -18.79
CA ARG A 63 -2.29 -2.57 -19.17
C ARG A 63 -2.46 -1.06 -19.32
N THR A 64 -1.54 -0.29 -18.74
CA THR A 64 -1.46 1.16 -18.86
C THR A 64 -1.72 1.65 -20.29
N GLY A 65 -2.64 2.60 -20.42
CA GLY A 65 -2.98 3.22 -21.70
C GLY A 65 -3.71 2.31 -22.69
N ARG A 66 -4.10 1.09 -22.27
CA ARG A 66 -4.90 0.17 -23.07
C ARG A 66 -6.30 0.06 -22.49
N ARG A 67 -7.28 -0.18 -23.36
CA ARG A 67 -8.63 -0.50 -22.92
C ARG A 67 -8.62 -1.81 -22.13
N VAL A 68 -9.32 -1.84 -21.01
CA VAL A 68 -9.57 -3.07 -20.26
C VAL A 68 -10.45 -3.97 -21.12
N ALA A 69 -10.14 -5.26 -21.17
CA ALA A 69 -10.81 -6.19 -22.08
C ALA A 69 -12.32 -6.23 -21.82
N GLY A 70 -13.12 -6.03 -22.87
CA GLY A 70 -14.58 -6.03 -22.79
C GLY A 70 -15.20 -4.73 -22.27
N THR A 71 -14.42 -3.66 -22.07
CA THR A 71 -14.93 -2.37 -21.56
C THR A 71 -14.44 -1.20 -22.40
N SER A 72 -15.02 -0.01 -22.17
CA SER A 72 -14.55 1.23 -22.77
C SER A 72 -13.47 1.94 -21.93
N HIS A 73 -13.21 1.50 -20.70
CA HIS A 73 -12.27 2.15 -19.78
C HIS A 73 -10.83 1.92 -20.21
N VAL A 74 -10.02 2.98 -20.23
CA VAL A 74 -8.57 2.89 -20.45
C VAL A 74 -7.89 2.79 -19.10
N TRP A 75 -7.06 1.76 -18.92
CA TRP A 75 -6.34 1.57 -17.67
C TRP A 75 -5.35 2.72 -17.43
N HIS A 76 -5.33 3.22 -16.19
CA HIS A 76 -4.46 4.32 -15.80
C HIS A 76 -2.97 3.95 -15.91
N GLY A 77 -2.13 4.99 -15.90
CA GLY A 77 -0.69 4.83 -15.76
C GLY A 77 -0.27 4.54 -14.32
N ALA A 78 1.00 4.15 -14.18
CA ALA A 78 1.64 3.76 -12.92
C ALA A 78 0.69 3.00 -11.97
N PRO A 79 0.19 1.80 -12.37
CA PRO A 79 -0.69 1.04 -11.49
C PRO A 79 0.06 0.63 -10.22
N ASP A 80 -0.51 1.00 -9.09
CA ASP A 80 0.08 0.80 -7.78
C ASP A 80 -0.91 0.08 -6.84
N GLY A 81 -0.79 0.32 -5.54
CA GLY A 81 -1.51 -0.37 -4.48
C GLY A 81 -3.01 -0.49 -4.72
N GLY A 82 -3.54 -1.59 -4.21
CA GLY A 82 -4.88 -2.01 -4.51
C GLY A 82 -5.40 -3.07 -3.56
N ALA A 83 -6.69 -3.33 -3.64
CA ALA A 83 -7.36 -4.34 -2.84
C ALA A 83 -8.54 -4.95 -3.60
N CYS A 84 -8.92 -6.16 -3.19
CA CYS A 84 -10.11 -6.84 -3.66
C CYS A 84 -11.26 -6.65 -2.66
N PHE A 85 -12.46 -6.37 -3.18
CA PHE A 85 -13.68 -6.17 -2.41
C PHE A 85 -14.75 -7.18 -2.84
N PRO A 86 -15.43 -7.85 -1.89
CA PRO A 86 -16.50 -8.78 -2.22
C PRO A 86 -17.73 -8.05 -2.79
N ASP A 87 -18.36 -8.67 -3.79
CA ASP A 87 -19.62 -8.20 -4.38
C ASP A 87 -20.55 -9.39 -4.66
N GLY A 88 -21.13 -9.95 -3.59
CA GLY A 88 -21.87 -11.21 -3.65
C GLY A 88 -20.94 -12.38 -4.04
N SER A 89 -21.22 -13.04 -5.17
CA SER A 89 -20.33 -14.08 -5.73
C SER A 89 -19.27 -13.53 -6.69
N ALA A 90 -19.39 -12.24 -7.03
CA ALA A 90 -18.46 -11.46 -7.81
C ALA A 90 -17.47 -10.73 -6.88
N TRP A 91 -16.52 -10.01 -7.46
CA TRP A 91 -15.63 -9.13 -6.72
C TRP A 91 -15.14 -7.95 -7.56
N ILE A 92 -14.61 -6.96 -6.87
CA ILE A 92 -14.05 -5.75 -7.45
C ILE A 92 -12.59 -5.68 -7.06
N TYR A 93 -11.69 -5.42 -8.02
CA TYR A 93 -10.31 -5.04 -7.73
C TYR A 93 -10.15 -3.54 -7.94
N VAL A 94 -9.57 -2.84 -6.96
CA VAL A 94 -9.19 -1.43 -7.04
C VAL A 94 -7.68 -1.33 -7.21
N SER A 95 -7.21 -0.33 -7.97
CA SER A 95 -5.80 0.02 -8.11
C SER A 95 -5.63 1.52 -8.18
N ASN A 96 -4.61 2.02 -7.49
CA ASN A 96 -4.20 3.41 -7.54
C ASN A 96 -3.38 3.72 -8.79
N ALA A 97 -3.40 4.99 -9.19
CA ALA A 97 -2.54 5.55 -10.22
C ALA A 97 -1.48 6.47 -9.56
N GLU A 98 -0.23 6.04 -9.55
CA GLU A 98 0.87 6.77 -8.94
C GLU A 98 1.43 7.85 -9.89
N LEU A 99 0.55 8.72 -10.38
CA LEU A 99 0.87 9.78 -11.33
C LEU A 99 0.81 11.16 -10.66
N GLY A 100 1.80 12.01 -10.95
CA GLY A 100 1.83 13.40 -10.49
C GLY A 100 1.05 14.36 -11.38
N GLY A 101 1.02 15.64 -10.98
CA GLY A 101 0.41 16.73 -11.76
C GLY A 101 -1.12 16.70 -11.81
N GLY A 102 -1.78 16.10 -10.80
CA GLY A 102 -3.23 15.92 -10.75
C GLY A 102 -3.74 14.76 -11.63
N ALA A 103 -2.85 13.97 -12.21
CA ALA A 103 -3.19 12.81 -13.03
C ALA A 103 -3.27 11.49 -12.23
N GLY A 104 -3.08 11.55 -10.91
CA GLY A 104 -3.28 10.42 -10.01
C GLY A 104 -4.75 10.08 -9.85
N GLY A 105 -5.02 9.08 -9.01
CA GLY A 105 -6.37 8.64 -8.68
C GLY A 105 -6.42 7.15 -8.41
N ALA A 106 -7.58 6.55 -8.66
CA ALA A 106 -7.79 5.12 -8.56
C ALA A 106 -8.88 4.66 -9.53
N SER A 107 -8.75 3.42 -10.03
CA SER A 107 -9.76 2.76 -10.86
C SER A 107 -10.12 1.39 -10.31
N ALA A 108 -11.29 0.91 -10.70
CA ALA A 108 -11.80 -0.41 -10.36
C ALA A 108 -11.97 -1.29 -11.61
N VAL A 109 -11.86 -2.60 -11.43
CA VAL A 109 -12.25 -3.66 -12.37
C VAL A 109 -13.20 -4.61 -11.65
N THR A 110 -14.37 -4.85 -12.21
CA THR A 110 -15.33 -5.82 -11.68
C THR A 110 -15.15 -7.17 -12.36
N PHE A 111 -15.34 -8.24 -11.60
CA PHE A 111 -15.25 -9.62 -12.06
C PHE A 111 -16.50 -10.40 -11.69
N ASP A 112 -16.90 -11.34 -12.55
CA ASP A 112 -17.84 -12.38 -12.14
C ASP A 112 -17.14 -13.50 -11.35
N SER A 113 -17.94 -14.45 -10.84
CA SER A 113 -17.45 -15.61 -10.07
C SER A 113 -16.48 -16.51 -10.84
N ALA A 114 -16.42 -16.41 -12.17
CA ALA A 114 -15.49 -17.13 -13.04
C ALA A 114 -14.23 -16.32 -13.39
N ALA A 115 -13.97 -15.23 -12.66
CA ALA A 115 -12.85 -14.31 -12.87
C ALA A 115 -12.84 -13.62 -14.25
N ARG A 116 -13.99 -13.53 -14.94
CA ARG A 116 -14.10 -12.77 -16.18
C ARG A 116 -14.38 -11.31 -15.85
N ILE A 117 -13.73 -10.40 -16.57
CA ILE A 117 -13.97 -8.97 -16.41
C ILE A 117 -15.39 -8.65 -16.89
N THR A 118 -16.15 -7.95 -16.06
CA THR A 118 -17.52 -7.51 -16.36
C THR A 118 -17.64 -5.99 -16.49
N GLY A 119 -16.63 -5.24 -16.06
CA GLY A 119 -16.65 -3.78 -16.04
C GLY A 119 -15.33 -3.20 -15.55
N ALA A 120 -15.12 -1.91 -15.83
CA ALA A 120 -14.01 -1.13 -15.30
C ALA A 120 -14.36 0.36 -15.36
N TYR A 121 -13.95 1.15 -14.36
CA TYR A 121 -14.32 2.55 -14.20
C TYR A 121 -13.39 3.27 -13.21
N PRO A 122 -13.29 4.62 -13.25
CA PRO A 122 -12.59 5.39 -12.22
C PRO A 122 -13.40 5.47 -10.93
N ILE A 123 -12.72 5.55 -9.78
CA ILE A 123 -13.33 5.79 -8.46
C ILE A 123 -12.72 7.00 -7.73
N LEU A 124 -11.58 7.50 -8.22
CA LEU A 124 -10.91 8.71 -7.76
C LEU A 124 -10.15 9.35 -8.92
N ASP A 125 -10.21 10.67 -9.00
CA ASP A 125 -9.47 11.49 -9.96
C ASP A 125 -8.98 12.80 -9.30
N GLY A 126 -8.08 13.51 -9.99
CA GLY A 126 -7.64 14.84 -9.58
C GLY A 126 -6.70 14.87 -8.37
N THR A 127 -6.09 13.74 -8.03
CA THR A 127 -5.12 13.58 -6.93
C THR A 127 -3.69 13.38 -7.47
N ASN A 128 -2.70 13.32 -6.59
CA ASN A 128 -1.29 13.22 -6.95
C ASN A 128 -0.61 12.01 -6.31
N ARG A 129 0.12 11.27 -7.15
CA ARG A 129 0.97 10.12 -6.76
C ARG A 129 0.28 9.25 -5.74
N ASN A 130 -0.88 8.72 -6.12
CA ASN A 130 -1.57 7.75 -5.30
C ASN A 130 -0.73 6.47 -5.27
N CYS A 131 -0.03 6.23 -4.18
CA CYS A 131 0.88 5.10 -4.04
C CYS A 131 0.10 3.88 -3.54
N ALA A 132 0.34 3.44 -2.32
CA ALA A 132 -0.41 2.38 -1.69
C ALA A 132 -1.72 2.87 -1.04
N GLY A 133 -2.22 2.12 -0.08
CA GLY A 133 -3.51 2.38 0.53
C GLY A 133 -3.95 1.25 1.44
N GLY A 134 -5.25 1.21 1.74
CA GLY A 134 -5.83 0.22 2.63
C GLY A 134 -7.32 0.00 2.41
N ALA A 135 -7.74 -1.26 2.42
CA ALA A 135 -9.16 -1.59 2.53
C ALA A 135 -9.64 -1.33 3.95
N THR A 136 -10.81 -0.69 4.09
CA THR A 136 -11.48 -0.54 5.38
C THR A 136 -12.38 -1.76 5.66
N PRO A 137 -12.69 -2.05 6.93
CA PRO A 137 -13.61 -3.13 7.28
C PRO A 137 -15.05 -2.90 6.79
N TRP A 138 -15.44 -1.64 6.59
CA TRP A 138 -16.75 -1.26 6.04
C TRP A 138 -16.78 -1.26 4.50
N GLY A 139 -15.72 -1.72 3.84
CA GLY A 139 -15.72 -2.03 2.42
C GLY A 139 -15.41 -0.86 1.49
N SER A 140 -14.77 0.18 2.01
CA SER A 140 -14.21 1.28 1.22
C SER A 140 -12.70 1.12 0.99
N TRP A 141 -12.16 1.85 0.01
CA TRP A 141 -10.72 1.91 -0.25
C TRP A 141 -10.15 3.27 0.16
N LEU A 142 -9.11 3.25 0.99
CA LEU A 142 -8.28 4.40 1.32
C LEU A 142 -7.11 4.48 0.33
N SER A 143 -7.09 5.51 -0.50
CA SER A 143 -6.02 5.84 -1.42
C SER A 143 -5.12 6.92 -0.83
N CYS A 144 -3.80 6.70 -0.84
CA CYS A 144 -2.83 7.57 -0.18
C CYS A 144 -2.01 8.38 -1.19
N GLU A 145 -2.00 9.71 -1.08
CA GLU A 145 -1.07 10.56 -1.84
C GLU A 145 0.34 10.56 -1.20
N GLU A 146 1.34 10.06 -1.92
CA GLU A 146 2.75 10.02 -1.55
C GLU A 146 3.46 11.30 -2.04
N VAL A 147 3.05 12.44 -1.48
CA VAL A 147 3.61 13.77 -1.76
C VAL A 147 3.73 14.59 -0.48
N ASP A 148 4.55 15.64 -0.48
CA ASP A 148 4.62 16.57 0.66
C ASP A 148 3.21 17.07 1.02
N ARG A 149 2.81 16.83 2.27
CA ARG A 149 1.48 17.14 2.81
C ARG A 149 0.31 16.54 2.01
N GLY A 150 0.51 15.35 1.46
CA GLY A 150 -0.51 14.55 0.79
C GLY A 150 -1.67 14.19 1.71
N PHE A 151 -2.81 13.85 1.13
CA PHE A 151 -3.99 13.39 1.87
C PHE A 151 -4.28 11.92 1.63
N VAL A 152 -5.02 11.32 2.57
CA VAL A 152 -5.77 10.09 2.35
C VAL A 152 -7.14 10.43 1.76
N TYR A 153 -7.56 9.67 0.75
CA TYR A 153 -8.88 9.75 0.11
C TYR A 153 -9.61 8.43 0.28
N GLU A 154 -10.84 8.48 0.75
CA GLU A 154 -11.71 7.32 0.85
C GLU A 154 -12.64 7.24 -0.35
N THR A 155 -12.75 6.05 -0.94
CA THR A 155 -13.46 5.80 -2.19
C THR A 155 -14.38 4.59 -2.02
N ASP A 156 -15.54 4.59 -2.68
CA ASP A 156 -16.38 3.41 -2.79
C ASP A 156 -15.91 2.56 -3.99
N PRO A 157 -15.45 1.31 -3.78
CA PRO A 157 -15.06 0.41 -4.87
C PRO A 157 -16.17 0.17 -5.91
N ARG A 158 -17.45 0.31 -5.53
CA ARG A 158 -18.61 0.17 -6.44
C ARG A 158 -18.79 1.39 -7.34
N GLY A 159 -18.08 2.48 -7.08
CA GLY A 159 -18.21 3.75 -7.79
C GLY A 159 -19.52 4.48 -7.49
N GLY A 160 -19.82 5.51 -8.27
CA GLY A 160 -21.05 6.32 -8.13
C GLY A 160 -21.02 7.35 -6.99
N ALA A 161 -20.39 7.02 -5.86
CA ALA A 161 -20.11 7.98 -4.79
C ALA A 161 -18.86 8.81 -5.10
N ARG A 162 -18.88 10.08 -4.70
CA ARG A 162 -17.69 10.95 -4.79
C ARG A 162 -16.70 10.57 -3.69
N ALA A 163 -15.43 10.42 -4.06
CA ALA A 163 -14.36 10.19 -3.10
C ALA A 163 -14.30 11.30 -2.03
N ALA A 164 -14.11 10.90 -0.77
CA ALA A 164 -14.04 11.79 0.37
C ALA A 164 -12.59 11.93 0.86
N ARG A 165 -12.06 13.16 0.84
CA ARG A 165 -10.77 13.45 1.48
C ARG A 165 -10.88 13.30 3.00
N ARG A 166 -9.92 12.63 3.64
CA ARG A 166 -9.88 12.38 5.09
C ARG A 166 -8.79 13.20 5.79
N PRO A 167 -8.99 14.52 6.00
CA PRO A 167 -7.96 15.38 6.58
C PRO A 167 -7.59 15.02 8.03
N ALA A 168 -8.48 14.36 8.77
CA ALA A 168 -8.23 13.91 10.14
C ALA A 168 -7.08 12.90 10.23
N MET A 169 -6.78 12.19 9.13
CA MET A 169 -5.69 11.21 9.05
C MET A 169 -4.30 11.84 8.88
N GLY A 170 -4.21 13.18 8.93
CA GLY A 170 -2.95 13.90 8.83
C GLY A 170 -2.49 14.14 7.39
N ARG A 171 -1.37 14.87 7.26
CA ARG A 171 -0.80 15.27 5.98
C ARG A 171 0.70 15.05 5.97
N PHE A 172 1.15 14.09 5.18
CA PHE A 172 2.55 13.70 4.98
C PHE A 172 2.63 12.86 3.70
N GLN A 173 3.81 12.29 3.39
CA GLN A 173 3.97 11.36 2.25
C GLN A 173 3.36 10.01 2.61
N HIS A 174 2.03 9.89 2.47
CA HIS A 174 1.32 8.68 2.86
C HIS A 174 1.66 7.51 1.92
N GLU A 175 1.97 6.36 2.50
CA GLU A 175 2.24 5.13 1.76
C GLU A 175 1.07 4.14 1.96
N ALA A 176 1.19 3.17 2.86
CA ALA A 176 0.14 2.18 3.12
C ALA A 176 -0.77 2.59 4.28
N ALA A 177 -2.01 2.10 4.23
CA ALA A 177 -2.96 2.17 5.33
C ALA A 177 -3.41 0.75 5.71
N ALA A 178 -3.36 0.42 7.01
CA ALA A 178 -3.79 -0.90 7.49
C ALA A 178 -4.80 -0.73 8.63
N ALA A 179 -6.04 -1.18 8.40
CA ALA A 179 -7.09 -1.16 9.41
C ALA A 179 -6.97 -2.35 10.37
N ASP A 180 -6.99 -2.07 11.67
CA ASP A 180 -7.17 -3.03 12.74
C ASP A 180 -8.60 -2.89 13.30
N PRO A 181 -9.55 -3.77 12.91
CA PRO A 181 -10.93 -3.70 13.38
C PRO A 181 -11.12 -4.03 14.86
N ASP A 182 -10.21 -4.80 15.46
CA ASP A 182 -10.30 -5.18 16.88
C ASP A 182 -9.96 -4.00 17.78
N ARG A 183 -8.97 -3.19 17.37
CA ARG A 183 -8.53 -1.99 18.11
C ARG A 183 -9.14 -0.69 17.57
N GLN A 184 -9.92 -0.80 16.49
CA GLN A 184 -10.54 0.33 15.79
C GLN A 184 -9.53 1.44 15.46
N VAL A 185 -8.42 1.05 14.83
CA VAL A 185 -7.37 1.99 14.40
C VAL A 185 -6.91 1.73 12.99
N ILE A 186 -6.32 2.76 12.38
CA ILE A 186 -5.65 2.67 11.10
C ILE A 186 -4.18 2.97 11.34
N TYR A 187 -3.32 2.04 10.96
CA TYR A 187 -1.88 2.26 10.90
C TYR A 187 -1.51 2.91 9.57
N LEU A 188 -0.66 3.94 9.59
CA LEU A 188 -0.25 4.70 8.42
C LEU A 188 1.28 4.76 8.36
N THR A 189 1.86 4.56 7.19
CA THR A 189 3.31 4.69 6.96
C THR A 189 3.62 5.96 6.19
N GLU A 190 4.73 6.59 6.53
CA GLU A 190 5.29 7.74 5.81
C GLU A 190 6.54 7.29 5.04
N ASP A 191 6.53 7.40 3.70
CA ASP A 191 7.65 6.95 2.86
C ASP A 191 8.75 8.01 2.74
N GLU A 192 9.42 8.25 3.87
CA GLU A 192 10.60 9.11 3.95
C GLU A 192 11.74 8.32 4.61
N PRO A 193 13.03 8.62 4.31
CA PRO A 193 14.16 7.91 4.90
C PRO A 193 14.21 7.91 6.44
N ASP A 194 13.69 8.97 7.08
CA ASP A 194 13.48 9.07 8.53
C ASP A 194 12.00 9.18 8.90
N GLY A 195 11.11 8.66 8.04
CA GLY A 195 9.66 8.71 8.18
C GLY A 195 9.12 7.96 9.39
N CYS A 196 7.92 8.37 9.81
CA CYS A 196 7.22 7.80 10.94
C CYS A 196 6.31 6.63 10.55
N PHE A 197 6.02 5.79 11.55
CA PHE A 197 4.93 4.84 11.52
C PHE A 197 3.86 5.29 12.52
N TYR A 198 2.68 5.62 12.02
CA TYR A 198 1.60 6.23 12.79
C TYR A 198 0.50 5.24 13.13
N ARG A 199 -0.17 5.48 14.26
CA ARG A 199 -1.45 4.86 14.64
C ARG A 199 -2.50 5.95 14.74
N PHE A 200 -3.43 5.97 13.80
CA PHE A 200 -4.58 6.87 13.78
C PHE A 200 -5.79 6.18 14.43
N GLN A 201 -6.42 6.86 15.38
CA GLN A 201 -7.65 6.40 16.02
C GLN A 201 -8.78 7.36 15.62
N PRO A 202 -9.75 6.92 14.80
CA PRO A 202 -10.87 7.76 14.43
C PRO A 202 -11.86 7.91 15.58
N ASP A 203 -12.62 9.01 15.57
CA ASP A 203 -13.73 9.22 16.51
C ASP A 203 -14.94 8.31 16.19
N THR A 204 -15.05 7.85 14.94
CA THR A 204 -16.11 6.95 14.45
C THR A 204 -15.50 5.82 13.61
N TRP A 205 -15.96 4.58 13.80
CA TRP A 205 -15.48 3.37 13.12
C TRP A 205 -16.52 2.78 12.15
N GLU A 206 -16.93 3.55 11.15
CA GLU A 206 -17.92 3.16 10.14
C GLU A 206 -17.77 3.95 8.83
#